data_AF-A0A2V9R851-F1
#
_entry.id   AF-A0A2V9R851-F1
#
_cell.length_a   1.000
_cell.length_b   1.000
_cell.length_c   1.000
_cell.angle_alpha   90.00
_cell.angle_beta   90.00
_cell.angle_gamma   90.00
#
_symmetry.space_group_name_H-M   'P 1'
#
loop_
_entity.id
_entity.type
_entity.pdbx_description
1 polymer ?
#
loop_
_entity_poly.entity_id
_entity_poly.type
_entity_poly.pdbx_seq_one_letter_code
_entity_poly.pdbx_strand_id
1 'polypeptide(L)'
;SFFYIRSQKLGPDSPPTAKYQKLKAYRHTLGNDPDQEPAVFGYEVNRNVKVTENDFPILLYSAGAPKYVVGLVIHGVKREFDVYSLPLDSNPGGNTQWKKAADESDEVTGLDLHGEDLYLVSHKDASRFKVLRTSLASPDAAHAQLVVPASEVVVTNISAAADA
;
A
#
# COMPACT_ATOMS: atom_id res chain seq x y z
N SER A 1 -9.63 -15.89 2.40
CA SER A 1 -9.35 -15.18 1.15
C SER A 1 -7.95 -14.60 1.21
N PHE A 2 -7.35 -14.22 0.09
CA PHE A 2 -6.05 -13.55 0.03
C PHE A 2 -6.05 -12.45 -1.03
N PHE A 3 -5.14 -11.49 -0.92
CA PHE A 3 -4.97 -10.44 -1.92
C PHE A 3 -3.82 -10.77 -2.88
N TYR A 4 -3.97 -10.41 -4.15
CA TYR A 4 -2.97 -10.68 -5.17
C TYR A 4 -3.04 -9.65 -6.31
N ILE A 5 -1.92 -9.48 -7.02
CA ILE A 5 -1.88 -8.70 -8.27
C ILE A 5 -2.11 -9.65 -9.44
N ARG A 6 -2.88 -9.20 -10.43
CA ARG A 6 -3.07 -9.91 -11.69
C ARG A 6 -2.65 -9.04 -12.87
N SER A 7 -1.86 -9.63 -13.76
CA SER A 7 -1.53 -9.04 -15.08
C SER A 7 -2.74 -9.04 -16.00
N GLN A 8 -2.79 -8.07 -16.92
CA GLN A 8 -3.83 -8.02 -17.95
C GLN A 8 -3.73 -9.20 -18.93
N LYS A 9 -4.88 -9.70 -19.39
CA LYS A 9 -4.95 -10.65 -20.52
C LYS A 9 -4.59 -9.89 -21.80
N LEU A 10 -3.61 -10.40 -22.54
CA LEU A 10 -3.14 -9.78 -23.78
C LEU A 10 -3.82 -10.42 -25.00
N GLY A 11 -4.10 -9.59 -26.02
CA GLY A 11 -4.50 -10.06 -27.34
C GLY A 11 -3.30 -10.49 -28.19
N PRO A 12 -3.52 -11.16 -29.33
CA PRO A 12 -2.45 -11.70 -30.19
C PRO A 12 -1.49 -10.62 -30.71
N ASP A 13 -1.97 -9.41 -30.95
CA ASP A 13 -1.17 -8.29 -31.47
C ASP A 13 -0.55 -7.41 -30.37
N SER A 14 -0.75 -7.75 -29.10
CA SER A 14 -0.25 -6.95 -27.98
C SER A 14 1.26 -7.16 -27.78
N PRO A 15 2.03 -6.10 -27.47
CA PRO A 15 3.42 -6.27 -27.06
C PRO A 15 3.53 -7.19 -25.83
N PRO A 16 4.45 -8.18 -25.81
CA PRO A 16 4.57 -9.10 -24.67
C PRO A 16 4.84 -8.39 -23.33
N THR A 17 5.44 -7.21 -23.36
CA THR A 17 5.74 -6.38 -22.18
C THR A 17 4.50 -5.69 -21.61
N ALA A 18 3.42 -5.54 -22.36
CA ALA A 18 2.19 -4.92 -21.88
C ALA A 18 1.61 -5.65 -20.66
N LYS A 19 1.89 -6.96 -20.46
CA LYS A 19 1.44 -7.71 -19.27
C LYS A 19 1.95 -7.13 -17.94
N TYR A 20 3.03 -6.34 -17.97
CA TYR A 20 3.60 -5.67 -16.79
C TYR A 20 2.96 -4.31 -16.52
N GLN A 21 2.08 -3.84 -17.40
CA GLN A 21 1.39 -2.57 -17.27
C GLN A 21 -0.06 -2.76 -16.81
N LYS A 22 -0.66 -1.66 -16.37
CA LYS A 22 -2.09 -1.55 -16.00
C LYS A 22 -2.49 -2.59 -14.97
N LEU A 23 -1.58 -2.85 -14.02
CA LEU A 23 -1.74 -3.85 -12.98
C LEU A 23 -2.91 -3.48 -12.06
N LYS A 24 -3.56 -4.52 -11.53
CA LYS A 24 -4.69 -4.40 -10.60
C LYS A 24 -4.55 -5.45 -9.51
N ALA A 25 -4.98 -5.11 -8.31
CA ALA A 25 -5.06 -6.01 -7.18
C ALA A 25 -6.49 -6.50 -6.96
N TYR A 26 -6.60 -7.75 -6.54
CA TYR A 26 -7.84 -8.50 -6.39
C TYR A 26 -7.86 -9.20 -5.03
N ARG A 27 -9.07 -9.60 -4.60
CA ARG A 27 -9.28 -10.45 -3.43
C ARG A 27 -9.82 -11.79 -3.88
N HIS A 28 -9.04 -12.85 -3.72
CA HIS A 28 -9.47 -14.20 -4.05
C HIS A 28 -10.15 -14.88 -2.86
N THR A 29 -11.33 -15.44 -3.09
CA THR A 29 -11.99 -16.36 -2.15
C THR A 29 -11.84 -17.78 -2.68
N LEU A 30 -11.27 -18.67 -1.85
CA LEU A 30 -11.01 -20.05 -2.24
C LEU A 30 -12.28 -20.74 -2.74
N GLY A 31 -12.19 -21.38 -3.90
CA GLY A 31 -13.30 -22.07 -4.56
C GLY A 31 -14.11 -21.20 -5.54
N ASN A 32 -13.91 -19.89 -5.57
CA ASN A 32 -14.55 -19.01 -6.55
C ASN A 32 -13.78 -18.97 -7.88
N ASP A 33 -14.47 -18.59 -8.96
CA ASP A 33 -13.84 -18.31 -10.25
C ASP A 33 -13.13 -16.94 -10.22
N PRO A 34 -11.79 -16.89 -10.37
CA PRO A 34 -11.04 -15.64 -10.36
C PRO A 34 -11.39 -14.71 -11.53
N ASP A 35 -11.96 -15.22 -12.63
CA ASP A 35 -12.35 -14.37 -13.77
C ASP A 35 -13.60 -13.52 -13.48
N GLN A 36 -14.36 -13.84 -12.42
CA GLN A 36 -15.54 -13.08 -12.00
C GLN A 36 -15.26 -12.06 -10.88
N GLU A 37 -14.02 -11.98 -10.38
CA GLU A 37 -13.66 -11.13 -9.25
C GLU A 37 -13.49 -9.66 -9.67
N PRO A 38 -14.14 -8.71 -8.98
CA PRO A 38 -13.88 -7.29 -9.21
C PRO A 38 -12.48 -6.91 -8.72
N ALA A 39 -11.85 -5.96 -9.42
CA ALA A 39 -10.62 -5.36 -8.94
C ALA A 39 -10.88 -4.51 -7.68
N VAL A 40 -9.98 -4.60 -6.71
CA VAL A 40 -10.05 -3.91 -5.41
C VAL A 40 -9.25 -2.61 -5.43
N PHE A 41 -8.11 -2.61 -6.11
CA PHE A 41 -7.15 -1.50 -6.13
C PHE A 41 -6.31 -1.53 -7.42
N GLY A 42 -5.76 -0.41 -7.85
CA GLY A 42 -4.87 -0.34 -9.02
C GLY A 42 -5.37 0.53 -10.19
N TYR A 43 -4.79 0.31 -11.37
CA TYR A 43 -4.97 1.15 -12.55
C TYR A 43 -6.45 1.31 -12.92
N GLU A 44 -6.94 2.56 -12.95
CA GLU A 44 -8.32 2.92 -13.25
C GLU A 44 -9.39 2.19 -12.40
N VAL A 45 -9.02 1.64 -11.24
CA VAL A 45 -9.98 0.93 -10.36
C VAL A 45 -10.77 1.92 -9.54
N ASN A 46 -10.12 2.95 -8.99
CA ASN A 46 -10.74 3.93 -8.09
C ASN A 46 -10.34 5.36 -8.48
N ARG A 47 -11.31 6.26 -8.62
CA ARG A 47 -11.06 7.64 -9.08
C ARG A 47 -10.28 8.51 -8.08
N ASN A 48 -10.27 8.13 -6.80
CA ASN A 48 -9.59 8.87 -5.74
C ASN A 48 -8.17 8.36 -5.47
N VAL A 49 -7.74 7.31 -6.17
CA VAL A 49 -6.40 6.72 -6.05
C VAL A 49 -5.74 6.79 -7.41
N LYS A 50 -4.70 7.61 -7.52
CA LYS A 50 -3.97 7.76 -8.77
C LYS A 50 -2.99 6.60 -8.91
N VAL A 51 -3.21 5.75 -9.90
CA VAL A 51 -2.31 4.64 -10.28
C VAL A 51 -2.06 4.75 -11.78
N THR A 52 -0.80 4.91 -12.16
CA THR A 52 -0.36 4.97 -13.55
C THR A 52 -0.22 3.58 -14.15
N GLU A 53 -0.04 3.50 -15.46
CA GLU A 53 0.10 2.22 -16.15
C GLU A 53 1.35 1.42 -15.73
N ASN A 54 2.37 2.06 -15.15
CA ASN A 54 3.64 1.41 -14.78
C ASN A 54 3.80 1.24 -13.26
N ASP A 55 2.78 1.57 -12.48
CA ASP A 55 2.80 1.39 -11.03
C ASP A 55 2.42 -0.04 -10.64
N PHE A 56 2.94 -0.48 -9.49
CA PHE A 56 2.57 -1.75 -8.86
C PHE A 56 1.59 -1.50 -7.69
N PRO A 57 0.31 -1.87 -7.83
CA PRO A 57 -0.67 -1.70 -6.76
C PRO A 57 -0.68 -2.92 -5.84
N ILE A 58 -0.07 -2.82 -4.67
CA ILE A 58 -0.04 -3.91 -3.68
C ILE A 58 -1.13 -3.69 -2.64
N LEU A 59 -1.77 -4.76 -2.19
CA LEU A 59 -2.63 -4.78 -1.00
C LEU A 59 -1.95 -5.61 0.09
N LEU A 60 -1.75 -4.99 1.24
CA LEU A 60 -1.17 -5.61 2.43
C LEU A 60 -2.26 -5.88 3.47
N TYR A 61 -2.21 -7.07 4.03
CA TYR A 61 -2.96 -7.47 5.21
C TYR A 61 -1.97 -7.97 6.26
N SER A 62 -2.17 -7.59 7.51
CA SER A 62 -1.38 -8.08 8.65
C SER A 62 -2.31 -8.59 9.73
N ALA A 63 -1.99 -9.75 10.30
CA ALA A 63 -2.67 -10.26 11.50
C ALA A 63 -2.45 -9.35 12.71
N GLY A 64 -1.38 -8.53 12.72
CA GLY A 64 -1.14 -7.52 13.73
C GLY A 64 -2.11 -6.34 13.68
N ALA A 65 -2.74 -6.09 12.52
CA ALA A 65 -3.75 -5.03 12.33
C ALA A 65 -4.97 -5.58 11.56
N PRO A 66 -5.72 -6.55 12.14
CA PRO A 66 -6.64 -7.40 11.39
C PRO A 66 -7.90 -6.66 10.89
N LYS A 67 -8.16 -5.46 11.39
CA LYS A 67 -9.30 -4.63 11.00
C LYS A 67 -9.05 -3.83 9.70
N TYR A 68 -7.83 -3.85 9.17
CA TYR A 68 -7.43 -2.96 8.07
C TYR A 68 -6.77 -3.71 6.91
N VAL A 69 -6.82 -3.06 5.75
CA VAL A 69 -6.01 -3.36 4.58
C VAL A 69 -5.26 -2.08 4.21
N VAL A 70 -4.01 -2.22 3.82
CA VAL A 70 -3.18 -1.11 3.34
C VAL A 70 -2.93 -1.27 1.84
N GLY A 71 -3.22 -0.24 1.06
CA GLY A 71 -2.92 -0.17 -0.36
C GLY A 71 -1.63 0.60 -0.59
N LEU A 72 -0.72 0.03 -1.39
CA LEU A 72 0.52 0.67 -1.80
C LEU A 72 0.50 0.94 -3.29
N VAL A 73 0.97 2.11 -3.70
CA VAL A 73 1.28 2.42 -5.10
C VAL A 73 2.78 2.56 -5.22
N ILE A 74 3.44 1.53 -5.76
CA ILE A 74 4.90 1.53 -5.95
C ILE A 74 5.22 2.04 -7.35
N HIS A 75 6.03 3.09 -7.43
CA HIS A 75 6.35 3.80 -8.66
C HIS A 75 7.57 3.23 -9.37
N GLY A 76 7.40 2.07 -10.02
CA GLY A 76 8.47 1.40 -10.75
C GLY A 76 9.63 1.01 -9.84
N VAL A 77 10.78 1.67 -10.01
CA VAL A 77 12.02 1.44 -9.23
C VAL A 77 12.26 2.48 -8.14
N LYS A 78 11.37 3.46 -7.97
CA LYS A 78 11.48 4.43 -6.88
C LYS A 78 11.40 3.72 -5.53
N ARG A 79 12.11 4.26 -4.53
CA ARG A 79 12.10 3.71 -3.18
C ARG A 79 10.85 4.14 -2.41
N GLU A 80 10.35 5.32 -2.75
CA GLU A 80 9.19 5.95 -2.17
C GLU A 80 7.90 5.44 -2.82
N PHE A 81 6.84 5.33 -2.03
CA PHE A 81 5.55 4.83 -2.50
C PHE A 81 4.40 5.53 -1.76
N ASP A 82 3.26 5.63 -2.44
CA ASP A 82 2.03 6.12 -1.80
C ASP A 82 1.45 5.03 -0.89
N VAL A 83 0.92 5.44 0.26
CA VAL A 83 0.31 4.57 1.26
C VAL A 83 -1.15 4.98 1.46
N TYR A 84 -2.05 4.00 1.44
CA TYR A 84 -3.47 4.19 1.68
C TYR A 84 -3.99 3.17 2.70
N SER A 85 -4.99 3.53 3.50
CA SER A 85 -5.67 2.61 4.42
C SER A 85 -7.16 2.48 4.10
N LEU A 86 -7.71 1.30 4.43
CA LEU A 86 -9.14 1.00 4.35
C LEU A 86 -9.52 -0.04 5.42
N PRO A 87 -10.68 0.05 6.08
CA PRO A 87 -11.19 -1.04 6.92
C PRO A 87 -11.41 -2.32 6.10
N LEU A 88 -10.99 -3.48 6.62
CA LEU A 88 -11.06 -4.78 5.94
C LEU A 88 -12.49 -5.19 5.55
N ASP A 89 -13.47 -4.86 6.39
CA ASP A 89 -14.89 -5.18 6.17
C ASP A 89 -15.56 -4.26 5.15
N SER A 90 -14.82 -3.30 4.59
CA SER A 90 -15.30 -2.50 3.46
C SER A 90 -15.53 -3.41 2.24
N ASN A 91 -16.49 -3.06 1.40
CA ASN A 91 -16.65 -3.66 0.07
C ASN A 91 -15.97 -2.76 -0.97
N PRO A 92 -14.68 -2.96 -1.28
CA PRO A 92 -13.94 -2.04 -2.13
C PRO A 92 -14.42 -2.09 -3.59
N GLY A 93 -14.52 -0.92 -4.20
CA GLY A 93 -14.89 -0.69 -5.59
C GLY A 93 -14.51 0.74 -6.01
N GLY A 94 -15.04 1.20 -7.15
CA GLY A 94 -14.55 2.44 -7.78
C GLY A 94 -14.82 3.75 -7.05
N ASN A 95 -15.73 3.75 -6.07
CA ASN A 95 -16.06 4.90 -5.23
C ASN A 95 -15.59 4.76 -3.78
N THR A 96 -14.84 3.70 -3.46
CA THR A 96 -14.33 3.47 -2.11
C THR A 96 -13.44 4.62 -1.65
N GLN A 97 -13.65 5.06 -0.41
CA GLN A 97 -12.89 6.16 0.18
C GLN A 97 -11.61 5.63 0.83
N TRP A 98 -10.62 5.30 -0.01
CA TRP A 98 -9.27 5.03 0.46
C TRP A 98 -8.71 6.27 1.16
N LYS A 99 -8.20 6.11 2.38
CA LYS A 99 -7.61 7.22 3.14
C LYS A 99 -6.13 7.27 2.81
N LYS A 100 -5.67 8.34 2.16
CA LYS A 100 -4.25 8.51 1.85
C LYS A 100 -3.49 8.83 3.13
N ALA A 101 -2.45 8.07 3.41
CA ALA A 101 -1.58 8.22 4.57
C ALA A 101 -0.30 9.00 4.22
N ALA A 102 0.31 8.65 3.10
CA ALA A 102 1.56 9.22 2.61
C ALA A 102 1.60 9.22 1.09
N ASP A 103 2.40 10.09 0.51
CA ASP A 103 2.80 10.03 -0.89
C ASP A 103 4.29 10.26 -1.11
N GLU A 104 4.72 10.32 -2.37
CA GLU A 104 6.13 10.58 -2.71
C GLU A 104 6.73 11.77 -1.96
N SER A 105 5.95 12.80 -1.63
CA SER A 105 6.44 13.99 -0.91
C SER A 105 6.71 13.75 0.58
N ASP A 106 6.26 12.62 1.13
CA ASP A 106 6.54 12.20 2.51
C ASP A 106 7.78 11.30 2.62
N GLU A 107 8.39 10.95 1.48
CA GLU A 107 9.65 10.20 1.38
C GLU A 107 9.64 8.90 2.21
N VAL A 108 8.49 8.22 2.21
CA VAL A 108 8.26 6.95 2.93
C VAL A 108 8.80 5.79 2.10
N THR A 109 9.67 4.97 2.71
CA THR A 109 10.32 3.82 2.03
C THR A 109 10.03 2.48 2.70
N GLY A 110 9.29 2.47 3.81
CA GLY A 110 8.96 1.27 4.56
C GLY A 110 7.81 1.51 5.53
N LEU A 111 7.12 0.44 5.92
CA LEU A 111 6.05 0.50 6.90
C LEU A 111 5.89 -0.85 7.62
N ASP A 112 5.26 -0.81 8.78
CA ASP A 112 4.62 -1.97 9.40
C ASP A 112 3.39 -1.56 10.21
N LEU A 113 2.53 -2.51 10.56
CA LEU A 113 1.19 -2.29 11.11
C LEU A 113 0.99 -3.05 12.40
N HIS A 114 0.43 -2.40 13.42
CA HIS A 114 0.03 -3.07 14.66
C HIS A 114 -1.16 -2.39 15.32
N GLY A 115 -2.17 -3.17 15.70
CA GLY A 115 -3.43 -2.71 16.26
C GLY A 115 -4.15 -1.76 15.29
N GLU A 116 -4.16 -0.47 15.66
CA GLU A 116 -4.78 0.61 14.89
C GLU A 116 -3.73 1.61 14.38
N ASP A 117 -2.45 1.29 14.52
CA ASP A 117 -1.31 2.13 14.16
C ASP A 117 -0.65 1.68 12.85
N LEU A 118 -0.24 2.68 12.07
CA LEU A 118 0.62 2.58 10.90
C LEU A 118 1.96 3.23 11.26
N TYR A 119 3.02 2.42 11.23
CA TYR A 119 4.39 2.89 11.39
C TYR A 119 5.02 3.11 10.02
N LEU A 120 5.73 4.22 9.84
CA LEU A 120 6.30 4.64 8.57
C LEU A 120 7.79 4.94 8.76
N VAL A 121 8.62 4.40 7.87
CA VAL A 121 10.04 4.78 7.75
C VAL A 121 10.14 5.86 6.68
N SER A 122 10.53 7.06 7.09
CA SER A 122 10.67 8.23 6.20
C SER A 122 12.07 8.81 6.28
N HIS A 123 12.59 9.29 5.14
CA HIS A 123 13.85 10.03 5.08
C HIS A 123 13.67 11.55 4.90
N LYS A 124 12.42 12.02 4.92
CA LYS A 124 12.06 13.44 4.88
C LYS A 124 12.74 14.22 5.99
N ASP A 125 13.56 15.19 5.59
CA ASP A 125 14.37 16.03 6.49
C ASP A 125 15.28 15.22 7.44
N ALA A 126 15.58 13.97 7.09
CA ALA A 126 16.28 13.02 7.94
C ALA A 126 17.05 12.00 7.07
N SER A 127 18.27 12.35 6.63
CA SER A 127 19.09 11.50 5.75
C SER A 127 19.43 10.12 6.32
N ARG A 128 19.34 9.94 7.65
CA ARG A 128 19.50 8.65 8.36
C ARG A 128 18.18 8.04 8.83
N PHE A 129 17.08 8.59 8.31
CA PHE A 129 15.72 8.11 8.40
C PHE A 129 15.15 8.25 9.81
N LYS A 130 13.83 8.30 9.91
CA LYS A 130 13.07 8.38 11.15
C LYS A 130 11.87 7.45 11.07
N VAL A 131 11.36 7.07 12.24
CA VAL A 131 10.11 6.28 12.32
C VAL A 131 9.00 7.19 12.83
N LEU A 132 7.95 7.28 12.03
CA LEU A 132 6.73 8.01 12.31
C LEU A 132 5.60 7.03 12.63
N ARG A 133 4.62 7.47 13.41
CA ARG A 133 3.39 6.73 13.72
C ARG A 133 2.16 7.58 13.47
N THR A 134 1.20 7.01 12.76
CA THR A 134 -0.14 7.60 12.55
C THR A 134 -1.22 6.52 12.69
N SER A 135 -2.49 6.92 12.84
CA SER A 135 -3.62 5.99 12.90
C SER A 135 -3.97 5.41 11.53
N LEU A 136 -4.29 4.12 11.45
CA LEU A 136 -4.90 3.49 10.27
C LEU A 136 -6.33 3.99 10.01
N ALA A 137 -7.04 4.43 11.05
CA ALA A 137 -8.41 4.93 10.93
C ALA A 137 -8.46 6.32 10.30
N SER A 138 -7.45 7.17 10.55
CA SER A 138 -7.36 8.52 10.01
C SER A 138 -5.88 8.88 9.82
N PRO A 139 -5.23 8.32 8.79
CA PRO A 139 -3.80 8.48 8.64
C PRO A 139 -3.42 9.87 8.15
N ASP A 140 -2.27 10.37 8.62
CA ASP A 140 -1.68 11.64 8.25
C ASP A 140 -0.17 11.60 8.53
N ALA A 141 0.65 11.28 7.52
CA ALA A 141 2.11 11.21 7.68
C ALA A 141 2.72 12.59 7.99
N ALA A 142 2.14 13.68 7.48
CA ALA A 142 2.66 15.03 7.66
C ALA A 142 2.59 15.49 9.13
N HIS A 143 1.55 15.05 9.85
CA HIS A 143 1.37 15.34 11.29
C HIS A 143 1.59 14.12 12.19
N ALA A 144 2.23 13.08 11.67
CA ALA A 144 2.47 11.84 12.40
C ALA A 144 3.40 12.06 13.61
N GLN A 145 3.22 11.25 14.64
CA GLN A 145 4.08 11.26 15.82
C GLN A 145 5.47 10.72 15.46
N LEU A 146 6.53 11.45 15.84
CA LEU A 146 7.89 10.92 15.84
C LEU A 146 8.08 9.89 16.95
N VAL A 147 8.40 8.65 16.59
CA VAL A 147 8.60 7.55 17.56
C VAL A 147 10.07 7.19 17.69
N VAL A 148 10.80 7.15 16.56
CA VAL A 148 12.26 6.99 16.54
C VAL A 148 12.86 8.18 15.78
N PRO A 149 13.60 9.08 16.45
CA PRO A 149 14.29 10.17 15.79
C PRO A 149 15.44 9.65 14.92
N ALA A 150 15.83 10.43 13.92
CA ALA A 150 17.08 10.19 13.21
C ALA A 150 18.27 10.23 14.19
N SER A 151 19.27 9.37 13.95
CA SER A 151 20.43 9.22 14.82
C SER A 151 21.72 9.12 14.02
N GLU A 152 22.81 8.67 14.66
CA GLU A 152 24.06 8.40 13.94
C GLU A 152 24.00 7.18 13.01
N VAL A 153 23.03 6.29 13.24
CA VAL A 153 22.80 5.09 12.43
C VAL A 153 21.56 5.24 11.57
N VAL A 154 21.54 4.51 10.45
CA VAL A 154 20.41 4.52 9.50
C VAL A 154 19.36 3.49 9.94
N VAL A 155 18.10 3.90 10.00
CA VAL A 155 16.98 2.95 10.11
C VAL A 155 16.79 2.25 8.76
N THR A 156 17.09 0.95 8.71
CA THR A 156 17.00 0.17 7.46
C THR A 156 15.70 -0.61 7.32
N ASN A 157 15.05 -0.98 8.44
CA ASN A 157 13.77 -1.66 8.46
C ASN A 157 13.11 -1.53 9.85
N ILE A 158 11.81 -1.78 9.91
CA ILE A 158 11.02 -1.91 11.14
C ILE A 158 10.19 -3.19 11.08
N SER A 159 9.89 -3.77 12.23
CA SER A 159 8.85 -4.78 12.36
C SER A 159 8.11 -4.60 13.68
N ALA A 160 6.77 -4.65 13.62
CA ALA A 160 5.90 -4.56 14.77
C ALA A 160 5.45 -5.97 15.19
N ALA A 161 5.83 -6.38 16.39
CA ALA A 161 5.42 -7.64 17.00
C ALA A 161 4.33 -7.40 18.05
N ALA A 162 3.56 -8.46 18.36
CA ALA A 162 2.51 -8.41 19.39
C ALA A 162 3.08 -8.51 20.82
N ASP A 163 4.27 -9.09 20.95
CA ASP A 163 5.01 -9.33 22.19
C ASP A 163 6.48 -8.91 22.06
N ALA A 164 7.15 -8.79 23.20
CA ALA A 164 8.59 -8.55 23.33
C ALA A 164 9.18 -9.51 24.35
#